data_AF-A0A2N2JDF8-F1
#
_entry.id   AF-A0A2N2JDF8-F1
#
_cell.length_a   1.000
_cell.length_b   1.000
_cell.length_c   1.000
_cell.angle_alpha   90.00
_cell.angle_beta   90.00
_cell.angle_gamma   90.00
#
_symmetry.space_group_name_H-M   'P 1'
#
loop_
_entity.id
_entity.type
_entity.pdbx_description
1 polymer ?
#
loop_
_entity_poly.entity_id
_entity_poly.type
_entity_poly.pdbx_seq_one_letter_code
_entity_poly.pdbx_strand_id
1 'polypeptide(L)'
;MATFYEIKTADAAAPQVDGLPPGVTRTAALFFGVLTAIAIPYAVIAATGEPPDEDAETLLGRVADLRAWMPGDAVPFSTLFTTTDAGVAIAEAGMTRLSAAGVPAEAAGPLAALAADPGGDAEGPDLAAPFVLVRPPETRPPAPTHEPPDAGPTDASPTAIAADAGATSVDAGPAAEDSAPARPTDPLAGVVVPPEAWEGITAEIEDPSGAMAHFYASLGRTALAEPGAVTRITQWGDSAIAADGMTAAARRLLQRQFGDAGHGFGLVASGNPWYRQKDVDWTSSGWKTWEFIRKQASDGRYGYGGVAAVGYLGAAATWATVEGATGDKASRFEVWYAADKGGGKLEVSVDGEALATLDTEAGAPSDEVYAVDVPDGQHTFKIRNVGGGATRVFGVVLERSVPGVVYDAIGIVGARAARQLFADEQHFVGQIAKRRPDLMILMYGGNALPDKTSMDVYEEAFGQVVERFRRGRPEASCLVMSPLDHGERHRGRVRSVPRIHELMAAQRKVALAKGCAWYSIFDAMGGEGSVGTWYDSGLTASDLAHPTARGSKVLGALWYKSLMKGFAGWLETRKVTP
;
A
#
# COMPACT_ATOMS: atom_id res chain seq x y z
N MET A 1 28.08 14.08 -6.82
CA MET A 1 28.29 14.68 -8.15
C MET A 1 26.96 14.62 -8.88
N ALA A 2 26.35 15.77 -9.15
CA ALA A 2 25.31 15.84 -10.16
C ALA A 2 25.98 15.74 -11.53
N THR A 3 25.41 15.01 -12.47
CA THR A 3 25.78 15.17 -13.87
C THR A 3 24.56 15.70 -14.60
N PHE A 4 24.44 17.02 -14.61
CA PHE A 4 23.73 17.71 -15.67
C PHE A 4 24.63 17.65 -16.92
N TYR A 5 24.07 17.27 -18.06
CA TYR A 5 24.73 17.52 -19.33
C TYR A 5 24.36 18.94 -19.80
N GLU A 6 25.36 19.77 -20.07
CA GLU A 6 25.19 21.03 -20.79
C GLU A 6 24.95 20.68 -22.27
N ILE A 7 23.74 20.93 -22.77
CA ILE A 7 23.41 20.75 -24.18
C ILE A 7 23.79 22.04 -24.90
N LYS A 8 24.91 22.03 -25.64
CA LYS A 8 25.17 23.05 -26.66
C LYS A 8 24.42 22.68 -27.93
N THR A 9 23.30 23.35 -28.19
CA THR A 9 22.64 23.31 -29.50
C THR A 9 23.39 24.23 -30.46
N ALA A 10 23.91 23.68 -31.56
CA ALA A 10 24.34 24.51 -32.68
C ALA A 10 23.11 25.22 -33.27
N ASP A 11 23.28 26.50 -33.59
CA ASP A 11 22.28 27.41 -34.11
C ASP A 11 21.50 26.81 -35.29
N ALA A 12 20.21 26.53 -35.08
CA ALA A 12 19.23 26.41 -36.15
C ALA A 12 17.86 26.75 -35.58
N ALA A 13 17.32 27.88 -36.03
CA ALA A 13 16.02 28.41 -35.65
C ALA A 13 14.90 27.42 -35.98
N ALA A 14 14.26 26.86 -34.95
CA ALA A 14 12.97 26.20 -35.04
C ALA A 14 11.98 26.98 -34.16
N PRO A 15 10.68 27.07 -34.53
CA PRO A 15 9.72 27.88 -33.80
C PRO A 15 9.53 27.34 -32.37
N GLN A 16 9.74 28.20 -31.38
CA GLN A 16 9.56 27.92 -29.97
C GLN A 16 8.06 27.93 -29.64
N VAL A 17 7.56 26.87 -29.01
CA VAL A 17 6.20 26.83 -28.44
C VAL A 17 6.31 27.39 -27.02
N ASP A 18 5.53 28.43 -26.72
CA ASP A 18 5.56 29.09 -25.41
C ASP A 18 5.27 28.11 -24.26
N GLY A 19 6.12 28.11 -23.25
CA GLY A 19 5.94 27.37 -22.00
C GLY A 19 6.78 26.11 -21.79
N LEU A 20 7.61 25.69 -22.76
CA LEU A 20 8.49 24.52 -22.61
C LEU A 20 9.99 24.85 -22.79
N PRO A 21 10.90 24.19 -22.04
CA PRO A 21 12.35 24.39 -22.22
C PRO A 21 12.84 23.94 -23.60
N PRO A 22 13.84 24.62 -24.21
CA PRO A 22 14.40 24.21 -25.49
C PRO A 22 14.99 22.79 -25.42
N GLY A 23 14.53 21.90 -26.31
CA GLY A 23 15.00 20.50 -26.42
C GLY A 23 13.92 19.45 -26.10
N VAL A 24 12.96 19.77 -25.22
CA VAL A 24 11.89 18.84 -24.81
C VAL A 24 10.91 18.57 -25.95
N THR A 25 10.61 19.60 -26.76
CA THR A 25 9.67 19.53 -27.89
C THR A 25 10.17 18.61 -29.02
N ARG A 26 11.49 18.55 -29.25
CA ARG A 26 12.08 17.65 -30.27
C ARG A 26 12.09 16.20 -29.81
N THR A 27 12.42 15.93 -28.54
CA THR A 27 12.47 14.56 -28.01
C THR A 27 11.07 13.93 -27.93
N ALA A 28 10.05 14.71 -27.52
CA ALA A 28 8.66 14.24 -27.50
C ALA A 28 8.11 13.99 -28.92
N ALA A 29 8.32 14.91 -29.86
CA ALA A 29 7.86 14.74 -31.24
C ALA A 29 8.54 13.54 -31.94
N LEU A 30 9.82 13.30 -31.66
CA LEU A 30 10.57 12.18 -32.23
C LEU A 30 10.10 10.83 -31.66
N PHE A 31 9.81 10.76 -30.37
CA PHE A 31 9.32 9.55 -29.71
C PHE A 31 7.91 9.14 -30.20
N PHE A 32 7.01 10.11 -30.36
CA PHE A 32 5.69 9.88 -30.93
C PHE A 32 5.74 9.54 -32.42
N GLY A 33 6.63 10.16 -33.20
CA GLY A 33 6.81 9.86 -34.62
C GLY A 33 7.25 8.41 -34.89
N VAL A 34 8.16 7.87 -34.07
CA VAL A 34 8.63 6.48 -34.19
C VAL A 34 7.54 5.48 -33.82
N LEU A 35 6.78 5.71 -32.75
CA LEU A 35 5.65 4.86 -32.37
C LEU A 35 4.56 4.82 -33.44
N THR A 36 4.30 5.97 -34.06
CA THR A 36 3.26 6.11 -35.10
C THR A 36 3.69 5.43 -36.42
N ALA A 37 4.96 5.54 -36.80
CA ALA A 37 5.52 4.88 -37.98
C ALA A 37 5.54 3.34 -37.87
N ILE A 38 5.57 2.79 -36.65
CA ILE A 38 5.48 1.35 -36.41
C ILE A 38 4.02 0.88 -36.36
N ALA A 39 3.12 1.64 -35.74
CA ALA A 39 1.75 1.19 -35.52
C ALA A 39 0.86 1.26 -36.78
N ILE A 40 1.03 2.27 -37.64
CA ILE A 40 0.16 2.51 -38.80
C ILE A 40 0.28 1.42 -39.88
N PRO A 41 1.47 0.95 -40.28
CA PRO A 41 1.59 -0.11 -41.28
C PRO A 41 0.89 -1.41 -40.87
N TYR A 42 0.99 -1.78 -39.59
CA TYR A 42 0.28 -2.96 -39.06
C TYR A 42 -1.24 -2.77 -39.02
N ALA A 43 -1.71 -1.55 -38.72
CA ALA A 43 -3.13 -1.24 -38.75
C ALA A 43 -3.70 -1.26 -40.18
N VAL A 44 -2.94 -0.81 -41.19
CA VAL A 44 -3.33 -0.87 -42.61
C VAL A 44 -3.41 -2.31 -43.10
N ILE A 45 -2.38 -3.13 -42.83
CA ILE A 45 -2.40 -4.57 -43.16
C ILE A 45 -3.61 -5.27 -42.53
N ALA A 46 -3.90 -4.96 -41.26
CA ALA A 46 -5.00 -5.56 -40.53
C ALA A 46 -6.39 -5.11 -41.06
N ALA A 47 -6.50 -3.90 -41.60
CA ALA A 47 -7.76 -3.32 -42.06
C ALA A 47 -8.05 -3.59 -43.55
N THR A 48 -7.03 -3.64 -44.40
CA THR A 48 -7.19 -3.77 -45.86
C THR A 48 -6.69 -5.11 -46.41
N GLY A 49 -5.89 -5.86 -45.63
CA GLY A 49 -5.30 -7.13 -46.04
C GLY A 49 -4.09 -7.01 -46.97
N GLU A 50 -3.64 -5.78 -47.28
CA GLU A 50 -2.51 -5.52 -48.17
C GLU A 50 -1.26 -5.08 -47.39
N PRO A 51 -0.06 -5.57 -47.75
CA PRO A 51 1.20 -5.14 -47.14
C PRO A 51 1.50 -3.66 -47.41
N PRO A 52 2.33 -3.01 -46.56
CA PRO A 52 2.74 -1.61 -46.77
C PRO A 52 3.57 -1.49 -48.05
N ASP A 53 3.62 -0.30 -48.65
CA ASP A 53 4.42 -0.06 -49.85
C ASP A 53 5.94 -0.02 -49.56
N GLU A 54 6.74 -0.04 -50.63
CA GLU A 54 8.21 -0.16 -50.59
C GLU A 54 8.88 0.94 -49.76
N ASP A 55 8.30 2.14 -49.71
CA ASP A 55 8.79 3.25 -48.88
C ASP A 55 8.58 3.00 -47.38
N ALA A 56 7.46 2.37 -47.00
CA ALA A 56 7.16 2.00 -45.61
C ALA A 56 8.01 0.80 -45.12
N GLU A 57 8.25 -0.21 -45.98
CA GLU A 57 9.20 -1.28 -45.67
C GLU A 57 10.64 -0.76 -45.55
N THR A 58 11.04 0.19 -46.41
CA THR A 58 12.36 0.84 -46.32
C THR A 58 12.53 1.60 -45.00
N LEU A 59 11.47 2.21 -44.48
CA LEU A 59 11.48 2.87 -43.17
C LEU A 59 11.57 1.86 -42.00
N LEU A 60 10.82 0.75 -42.07
CA LEU A 60 10.87 -0.32 -41.07
C LEU A 60 12.25 -1.02 -41.06
N GLY A 61 12.86 -1.21 -42.22
CA GLY A 61 14.23 -1.73 -42.35
C GLY A 61 15.27 -0.85 -41.65
N ARG A 62 15.09 0.48 -41.69
CA ARG A 62 15.96 1.44 -40.98
C ARG A 62 15.79 1.42 -39.46
N VAL A 63 14.63 1.01 -38.95
CA VAL A 63 14.39 0.79 -37.51
C VAL A 63 14.96 -0.55 -37.05
N ALA A 64 14.93 -1.58 -37.92
CA ALA A 64 15.49 -2.89 -37.64
C ALA A 64 17.03 -2.92 -37.56
N ASP A 65 17.72 -1.99 -38.24
CA ASP A 65 19.18 -1.82 -38.19
C ASP A 65 19.70 -1.09 -36.94
N LEU A 66 18.85 -0.78 -35.95
CA LEU A 66 19.26 -0.18 -34.68
C LEU A 66 20.04 -1.19 -33.81
N ARG A 67 21.35 -1.26 -34.02
CA ARG A 67 22.26 -1.96 -33.11
C ARG A 67 22.34 -1.23 -31.76
N ALA A 68 22.34 -1.99 -30.67
CA ALA A 68 22.59 -1.46 -29.33
C ALA A 68 23.96 -0.74 -29.26
N TRP A 69 23.96 0.52 -28.84
CA TRP A 69 25.16 1.33 -28.65
C TRP A 69 25.98 0.81 -27.46
N MET A 70 27.30 0.71 -27.61
CA MET A 70 28.21 0.30 -26.54
C MET A 70 29.13 1.44 -26.09
N PRO A 71 29.54 1.47 -24.80
CA PRO A 71 30.41 2.53 -24.27
C PRO A 71 31.75 2.60 -25.02
N GLY A 72 32.00 3.74 -25.68
CA GLY A 72 33.22 4.03 -26.45
C GLY A 72 33.00 4.25 -27.94
N ASP A 73 31.83 3.95 -28.47
CA ASP A 73 31.50 4.22 -29.88
C ASP A 73 31.32 5.74 -30.12
N ALA A 74 31.96 6.26 -31.16
CA ALA A 74 31.75 7.65 -31.61
C ALA A 74 30.32 7.79 -32.13
N VAL A 75 29.55 8.72 -31.56
CA VAL A 75 28.12 8.84 -31.85
C VAL A 75 27.90 9.60 -33.17
N PRO A 76 27.24 9.01 -34.20
CA PRO A 76 26.92 9.71 -35.43
C PRO A 76 25.58 10.44 -35.24
N PHE A 77 25.57 11.50 -34.43
CA PHE A 77 24.33 12.21 -34.08
C PHE A 77 23.69 12.96 -35.26
N SER A 78 24.38 13.16 -36.39
CA SER A 78 23.84 13.88 -37.55
C SER A 78 23.04 13.02 -38.52
N THR A 79 23.19 11.68 -38.50
CA THR A 79 22.51 10.78 -39.45
C THR A 79 21.32 10.01 -38.87
N LEU A 80 21.18 9.94 -37.55
CA LEU A 80 20.08 9.21 -36.89
C LEU A 80 18.77 9.99 -36.74
N PHE A 81 18.76 11.31 -37.01
CA PHE A 81 17.63 12.18 -36.66
C PHE A 81 17.14 13.12 -37.77
N THR A 82 17.49 12.87 -39.04
CA THR A 82 16.95 13.61 -40.19
C THR A 82 15.71 12.92 -40.76
N THR A 83 14.61 12.86 -40.01
CA THR A 83 13.32 12.32 -40.50
C THR A 83 12.11 13.10 -39.99
N THR A 84 12.28 14.37 -39.63
CA THR A 84 11.17 15.21 -39.12
C THR A 84 10.05 15.41 -40.13
N ASP A 85 10.33 15.37 -41.44
CA ASP A 85 9.31 15.62 -42.48
C ASP A 85 8.63 14.34 -42.98
N ALA A 86 9.27 13.17 -42.84
CA ALA A 86 8.73 11.91 -43.34
C ALA A 86 7.65 11.30 -42.44
N GLY A 87 7.79 11.42 -41.11
CA GLY A 87 6.83 10.84 -40.14
C GLY A 87 5.45 11.51 -40.17
N VAL A 88 5.40 12.82 -40.39
CA VAL A 88 4.15 13.58 -40.49
C VAL A 88 3.42 13.28 -41.80
N ALA A 89 4.15 13.21 -42.92
CA ALA A 89 3.59 12.87 -44.23
C ALA A 89 2.99 11.46 -44.28
N ILE A 90 3.60 10.48 -43.58
CA ILE A 90 3.10 9.10 -43.51
C ILE A 90 1.83 9.00 -42.65
N ALA A 91 1.75 9.75 -41.55
CA ALA A 91 0.54 9.81 -40.73
C ALA A 91 -0.63 10.46 -41.48
N GLU A 92 -0.37 11.54 -42.23
CA GLU A 92 -1.39 12.20 -43.06
C GLU A 92 -1.82 11.33 -44.25
N ALA A 93 -0.89 10.63 -44.92
CA ALA A 93 -1.21 9.70 -46.00
C ALA A 93 -1.99 8.47 -45.52
N GLY A 94 -1.66 7.92 -44.34
CA GLY A 94 -2.36 6.80 -43.71
C GLY A 94 -3.79 7.16 -43.29
N MET A 95 -3.98 8.35 -42.69
CA MET A 95 -5.29 8.90 -42.35
C MET A 95 -6.14 9.15 -43.61
N THR A 96 -5.52 9.61 -44.70
CA THR A 96 -6.18 9.82 -45.99
C THR A 96 -6.64 8.50 -46.62
N ARG A 97 -5.83 7.42 -46.53
CA ARG A 97 -6.22 6.08 -47.02
C ARG A 97 -7.35 5.46 -46.20
N LEU A 98 -7.36 5.62 -44.87
CA LEU A 98 -8.46 5.15 -44.00
C LEU A 98 -9.79 5.85 -44.31
N SER A 99 -9.73 7.16 -44.58
CA SER A 99 -10.88 7.96 -45.01
C SER A 99 -11.38 7.55 -46.41
N ALA A 100 -10.46 7.33 -47.37
CA ALA A 100 -10.80 6.87 -48.72
C ALA A 100 -11.36 5.43 -48.78
N ALA A 101 -11.02 4.60 -47.79
CA ALA A 101 -11.59 3.26 -47.61
C ALA A 101 -12.98 3.26 -46.95
N GLY A 102 -13.56 4.43 -46.67
CA GLY A 102 -14.92 4.58 -46.15
C GLY A 102 -15.08 4.25 -44.66
N VAL A 103 -13.98 4.22 -43.89
CA VAL A 103 -14.04 3.96 -42.44
C VAL A 103 -14.47 5.25 -41.72
N PRO A 104 -15.64 5.27 -41.04
CA PRO A 104 -16.14 6.49 -40.38
C PRO A 104 -15.24 6.90 -39.20
N ALA A 105 -15.04 8.20 -39.00
CA ALA A 105 -14.21 8.74 -37.91
C ALA A 105 -14.68 8.30 -36.49
N GLU A 106 -15.96 7.96 -36.33
CA GLU A 106 -16.52 7.43 -35.09
C GLU A 106 -16.06 5.98 -34.79
N ALA A 107 -15.68 5.21 -35.81
CA ALA A 107 -15.06 3.89 -35.64
C ALA A 107 -13.56 3.97 -35.26
N ALA A 108 -12.95 5.17 -35.30
CA ALA A 108 -11.61 5.45 -34.78
C ALA A 108 -11.60 5.83 -33.29
N GLY A 109 -12.77 5.95 -32.65
CA GLY A 109 -12.92 6.17 -31.20
C GLY A 109 -12.10 5.23 -30.30
N PRO A 110 -11.93 3.93 -30.62
CA PRO A 110 -11.10 3.03 -29.84
C PRO A 110 -9.59 3.35 -29.90
N LEU A 111 -9.12 4.03 -30.95
CA LEU A 111 -7.70 4.44 -31.08
C LEU A 111 -7.39 5.73 -30.31
N ALA A 112 -8.36 6.64 -30.15
CA ALA A 112 -8.22 7.77 -29.23
C ALA A 112 -8.17 7.29 -27.75
N ALA A 113 -8.87 6.20 -27.42
CA ALA A 113 -8.81 5.57 -26.10
C ALA A 113 -7.45 4.88 -25.81
N LEU A 114 -6.74 4.40 -26.83
CA LEU A 114 -5.38 3.87 -26.68
C LEU A 114 -4.30 4.96 -26.54
N ALA A 115 -4.58 6.20 -26.94
CA ALA A 115 -3.70 7.35 -26.76
C ALA A 115 -3.98 8.15 -25.46
N ALA A 116 -5.08 7.85 -24.77
CA ALA A 116 -5.50 8.53 -23.55
C ALA A 116 -4.97 7.91 -22.25
N ASP A 117 -4.10 6.89 -22.29
CA ASP A 117 -3.53 6.34 -21.05
C ASP A 117 -2.02 6.01 -21.14
N PRO A 118 -1.14 7.00 -20.92
CA PRO A 118 0.27 6.77 -20.66
C PRO A 118 0.61 6.72 -19.15
N GLY A 119 -0.35 6.57 -18.23
CA GLY A 119 -0.03 6.57 -16.80
C GLY A 119 -1.17 6.85 -15.81
N GLY A 120 -2.43 6.63 -16.18
CA GLY A 120 -3.59 6.77 -15.33
C GLY A 120 -3.92 5.49 -14.58
N ASP A 121 -4.32 5.65 -13.32
CA ASP A 121 -4.90 4.61 -12.46
C ASP A 121 -6.30 4.16 -12.96
N ALA A 122 -6.47 3.89 -14.26
CA ALA A 122 -7.66 3.22 -14.75
C ALA A 122 -7.68 1.79 -14.19
N GLU A 123 -8.78 1.45 -13.51
CA GLU A 123 -9.04 0.12 -12.97
C GLU A 123 -9.02 -0.91 -14.12
N GLY A 124 -7.87 -1.57 -14.27
CA GLY A 124 -7.78 -2.84 -14.99
C GLY A 124 -8.72 -3.88 -14.36
N PRO A 125 -9.04 -4.96 -15.10
CA PRO A 125 -10.22 -5.78 -14.88
C PRO A 125 -10.38 -6.17 -13.42
N ASP A 126 -11.56 -5.81 -12.91
CA ASP A 126 -12.08 -6.03 -11.57
C ASP A 126 -11.62 -7.39 -11.01
N LEU A 127 -10.66 -7.37 -10.09
CA LEU A 127 -10.34 -8.54 -9.28
C LEU A 127 -11.56 -8.77 -8.39
N ALA A 128 -12.41 -9.71 -8.81
CA ALA A 128 -13.69 -10.11 -8.23
C ALA A 128 -13.91 -9.67 -6.77
N ALA A 129 -15.04 -9.01 -6.54
CA ALA A 129 -15.43 -8.39 -5.27
C ALA A 129 -15.05 -9.25 -4.05
N PRO A 130 -14.20 -8.72 -3.15
CA PRO A 130 -14.05 -9.34 -1.85
C PRO A 130 -15.34 -9.10 -1.05
N PHE A 131 -15.99 -10.16 -0.54
CA PHE A 131 -17.07 -10.01 0.44
C PHE A 131 -16.89 -10.93 1.65
N VAL A 132 -16.73 -10.34 2.83
CA VAL A 132 -16.95 -10.97 4.14
C VAL A 132 -18.45 -10.95 4.40
N LEU A 133 -19.01 -12.12 4.72
CA LEU A 133 -20.41 -12.25 5.08
C LEU A 133 -20.54 -12.07 6.59
N VAL A 134 -21.23 -11.02 7.00
CA VAL A 134 -21.67 -10.84 8.40
C VAL A 134 -23.12 -11.30 8.49
N ARG A 135 -23.34 -12.45 9.12
CA ARG A 135 -24.69 -12.95 9.38
C ARG A 135 -25.21 -12.34 10.68
N PRO A 136 -26.48 -11.86 10.73
CA PRO A 136 -27.09 -11.49 11.99
C PRO A 136 -27.13 -12.72 12.92
N PRO A 137 -27.02 -12.53 14.25
CA PRO A 137 -27.09 -13.65 15.19
C PRO A 137 -28.41 -14.41 15.00
N GLU A 138 -28.33 -15.74 14.91
CA GLU A 138 -29.53 -16.59 14.83
C GLU A 138 -30.36 -16.39 16.10
N THR A 139 -31.40 -15.56 16.01
CA THR A 139 -32.46 -15.56 17.02
C THR A 139 -33.26 -16.84 16.81
N ARG A 140 -32.98 -17.87 17.61
CA ARG A 140 -33.82 -19.07 17.65
C ARG A 140 -35.22 -18.61 18.09
N PRO A 141 -36.28 -18.73 17.26
CA PRO A 141 -37.62 -18.42 17.72
C PRO A 141 -37.97 -19.39 18.87
N PRO A 142 -38.63 -18.93 19.95
CA PRO A 142 -39.12 -19.85 20.95
C PRO A 142 -40.06 -20.86 20.26
N ALA A 143 -39.90 -22.14 20.59
CA ALA A 143 -40.76 -23.20 20.08
C ALA A 143 -42.22 -22.87 20.43
N PRO A 144 -43.18 -23.08 19.51
CA PRO A 144 -44.58 -22.81 19.82
C PRO A 144 -45.03 -23.73 20.96
N THR A 145 -45.34 -23.13 22.11
CA THR A 145 -45.99 -23.82 23.23
C THR A 145 -47.39 -24.23 22.80
N HIS A 146 -47.65 -25.54 22.81
CA HIS A 146 -48.97 -26.10 22.58
C HIS A 146 -49.87 -25.73 23.76
N GLU A 147 -50.81 -24.81 23.55
CA GLU A 147 -51.92 -24.56 24.48
C GLU A 147 -53.05 -25.59 24.21
N PRO A 148 -53.62 -26.25 25.23
CA PRO A 148 -54.78 -27.11 25.08
C PRO A 148 -56.08 -26.28 25.03
N PRO A 149 -57.16 -26.81 24.42
CA PRO A 149 -58.36 -26.02 24.13
C PRO A 149 -59.25 -25.81 25.36
N ASP A 150 -59.85 -24.63 25.31
CA ASP A 150 -60.80 -23.95 26.15
C ASP A 150 -62.01 -24.78 26.63
N ALA A 151 -62.42 -24.55 27.88
CA ALA A 151 -63.69 -25.02 28.43
C ALA A 151 -64.27 -23.99 29.43
N GLY A 152 -65.10 -23.08 28.90
CA GLY A 152 -66.40 -22.73 29.48
C GLY A 152 -66.43 -21.69 30.62
N PRO A 153 -67.24 -20.60 30.49
CA PRO A 153 -67.34 -19.57 31.51
C PRO A 153 -68.52 -19.81 32.46
N THR A 154 -68.35 -19.52 33.76
CA THR A 154 -69.47 -19.07 34.62
C THR A 154 -69.01 -18.14 35.74
N ASP A 155 -69.46 -16.90 35.58
CA ASP A 155 -69.96 -15.86 36.49
C ASP A 155 -69.89 -15.95 38.03
N ALA A 156 -69.93 -14.73 38.61
CA ALA A 156 -70.33 -14.30 39.97
C ALA A 156 -69.26 -13.98 41.03
N SER A 157 -69.21 -12.67 41.36
CA SER A 157 -68.65 -12.02 42.56
C SER A 157 -69.58 -12.18 43.80
N PRO A 158 -69.37 -11.57 45.01
CA PRO A 158 -68.18 -11.00 45.67
C PRO A 158 -68.04 -11.39 47.19
N THR A 159 -67.01 -10.81 47.85
CA THR A 159 -66.95 -10.33 49.26
C THR A 159 -66.59 -11.27 50.44
N ALA A 160 -65.38 -11.02 50.98
CA ALA A 160 -64.98 -10.76 52.38
C ALA A 160 -65.37 -11.72 53.53
N ILE A 161 -64.37 -12.13 54.34
CA ILE A 161 -64.13 -11.73 55.76
C ILE A 161 -63.04 -12.62 56.42
N ALA A 162 -62.03 -11.92 56.98
CA ALA A 162 -61.23 -12.12 58.20
C ALA A 162 -60.77 -13.50 58.75
N ALA A 163 -59.49 -13.47 59.18
CA ALA A 163 -58.93 -13.90 60.47
C ALA A 163 -58.43 -15.36 60.68
N ASP A 164 -57.09 -15.43 60.71
CA ASP A 164 -56.25 -15.87 61.84
C ASP A 164 -55.61 -17.28 61.87
N ALA A 165 -54.32 -17.22 62.19
CA ALA A 165 -53.39 -18.19 62.77
C ALA A 165 -53.33 -19.66 62.31
N GLY A 166 -52.14 -20.08 61.87
CA GLY A 166 -51.77 -21.50 61.91
C GLY A 166 -50.49 -21.85 61.15
N ALA A 167 -49.36 -21.68 61.82
CA ALA A 167 -48.09 -22.42 61.67
C ALA A 167 -47.73 -23.03 60.29
N THR A 168 -46.68 -22.46 59.72
CA THR A 168 -45.86 -22.97 58.62
C THR A 168 -45.41 -24.42 58.80
N SER A 169 -45.85 -25.30 57.89
CA SER A 169 -45.13 -26.52 57.51
C SER A 169 -44.86 -26.48 56.02
N VAL A 170 -43.59 -26.36 55.67
CA VAL A 170 -43.03 -26.39 54.32
C VAL A 170 -43.36 -27.73 53.67
N ASP A 171 -44.13 -27.68 52.57
CA ASP A 171 -44.34 -28.82 51.67
C ASP A 171 -43.65 -28.51 50.33
N ALA A 172 -43.04 -29.55 49.76
CA ALA A 172 -42.02 -29.47 48.72
C ALA A 172 -42.58 -29.03 47.36
N GLY A 173 -42.14 -27.86 46.88
CA GLY A 173 -42.32 -27.42 45.50
C GLY A 173 -41.37 -28.14 44.53
N PRO A 174 -41.74 -28.28 43.24
CA PRO A 174 -41.01 -29.08 42.27
C PRO A 174 -39.64 -28.45 41.94
N ALA A 175 -38.68 -29.34 41.64
CA ALA A 175 -37.30 -29.02 41.33
C ALA A 175 -37.20 -27.90 40.28
N ALA A 176 -36.45 -26.85 40.62
CA ALA A 176 -36.02 -25.84 39.67
C ALA A 176 -35.22 -26.54 38.57
N GLU A 177 -35.70 -26.44 37.33
CA GLU A 177 -34.89 -26.76 36.16
C GLU A 177 -33.63 -25.91 36.21
N ASP A 178 -32.51 -26.62 36.30
CA ASP A 178 -31.15 -26.10 36.27
C ASP A 178 -30.95 -25.37 34.94
N SER A 179 -31.22 -24.06 34.91
CA SER A 179 -30.91 -23.21 33.77
C SER A 179 -29.39 -23.08 33.70
N ALA A 180 -28.75 -24.05 33.03
CA ALA A 180 -27.34 -23.99 32.73
C ALA A 180 -27.00 -22.60 32.13
N PRO A 181 -25.95 -21.92 32.61
CA PRO A 181 -25.58 -20.62 32.07
C PRO A 181 -25.36 -20.75 30.56
N ALA A 182 -26.01 -19.90 29.78
CA ALA A 182 -25.83 -19.85 28.33
C ALA A 182 -24.33 -19.76 28.04
N ARG A 183 -23.81 -20.71 27.23
CA ARG A 183 -22.40 -20.67 26.81
C ARG A 183 -22.13 -19.30 26.19
N PRO A 184 -20.97 -18.67 26.48
CA PRO A 184 -20.59 -17.44 25.79
C PRO A 184 -20.64 -17.70 24.29
N THR A 185 -21.51 -17.00 23.57
CA THR A 185 -21.55 -17.06 22.11
C THR A 185 -20.31 -16.36 21.59
N ASP A 186 -19.51 -17.02 20.74
CA ASP A 186 -18.34 -16.41 20.10
C ASP A 186 -18.76 -15.09 19.42
N PRO A 187 -18.22 -13.93 19.84
CA PRO A 187 -18.62 -12.63 19.30
C PRO A 187 -18.39 -12.52 17.78
N LEU A 188 -17.50 -13.35 17.22
CA LEU A 188 -17.19 -13.38 15.79
C LEU A 188 -17.92 -14.48 15.02
N ALA A 189 -18.87 -15.22 15.64
CA ALA A 189 -19.56 -16.34 15.00
C ALA A 189 -20.28 -15.97 13.69
N GLY A 190 -20.72 -14.70 13.57
CA GLY A 190 -21.37 -14.18 12.38
C GLY A 190 -20.43 -13.82 11.23
N VAL A 191 -19.12 -13.76 11.45
CA VAL A 191 -18.12 -13.41 10.43
C VAL A 191 -17.73 -14.67 9.65
N VAL A 192 -17.94 -14.62 8.34
CA VAL A 192 -17.53 -15.68 7.41
C VAL A 192 -16.77 -15.04 6.26
N VAL A 193 -15.60 -15.57 5.99
CA VAL A 193 -14.86 -15.22 4.79
C VAL A 193 -15.08 -16.37 3.79
N PRO A 194 -15.54 -16.12 2.56
CA PRO A 194 -15.91 -17.18 1.63
C PRO A 194 -14.68 -17.67 0.84
N PRO A 195 -14.63 -18.94 0.39
CA PRO A 195 -13.48 -19.52 -0.31
C PRO A 195 -12.97 -18.72 -1.51
N GLU A 196 -13.86 -18.03 -2.22
CA GLU A 196 -13.58 -17.19 -3.38
C GLU A 196 -12.63 -16.04 -3.02
N ALA A 197 -12.65 -15.55 -1.77
CA ALA A 197 -11.77 -14.48 -1.29
C ALA A 197 -10.29 -14.87 -1.25
N TRP A 198 -9.96 -16.17 -1.31
CA TRP A 198 -8.59 -16.68 -1.39
C TRP A 198 -8.40 -17.77 -2.45
N GLU A 199 -9.28 -17.85 -3.44
CA GLU A 199 -9.10 -18.80 -4.53
C GLU A 199 -7.82 -18.46 -5.33
N GLY A 200 -7.04 -19.49 -5.66
CA GLY A 200 -5.81 -19.35 -6.44
C GLY A 200 -4.61 -18.80 -5.66
N ILE A 201 -4.64 -18.85 -4.31
CA ILE A 201 -3.41 -18.62 -3.53
C ILE A 201 -2.33 -19.64 -3.89
N THR A 202 -1.09 -19.17 -3.86
CA THR A 202 0.11 -19.96 -4.19
C THR A 202 1.04 -20.11 -2.99
N ALA A 203 0.80 -19.36 -1.91
CA ALA A 203 1.51 -19.47 -0.64
C ALA A 203 0.55 -19.15 0.52
N GLU A 204 0.76 -19.79 1.67
CA GLU A 204 0.01 -19.53 2.91
C GLU A 204 0.90 -18.84 3.96
N ILE A 205 0.27 -18.18 4.93
CA ILE A 205 0.97 -17.62 6.09
C ILE A 205 1.29 -18.78 7.04
N GLU A 206 2.57 -18.95 7.35
CA GLU A 206 3.03 -19.88 8.37
C GLU A 206 2.94 -19.22 9.75
N ASP A 207 2.00 -19.69 10.58
CA ASP A 207 1.77 -19.17 11.92
C ASP A 207 1.59 -20.28 12.98
N PRO A 208 2.66 -21.03 13.34
CA PRO A 208 2.56 -22.14 14.29
C PRO A 208 2.30 -21.68 15.73
N SER A 209 2.53 -20.40 16.05
CA SER A 209 2.38 -19.86 17.40
C SER A 209 1.12 -19.02 17.60
N GLY A 210 0.30 -18.82 16.57
CA GLY A 210 -0.86 -17.92 16.62
C GLY A 210 -0.48 -16.43 16.71
N ALA A 211 0.68 -16.05 16.19
CA ALA A 211 1.18 -14.67 16.14
C ALA A 211 0.22 -13.71 15.41
N MET A 212 -0.62 -14.20 14.49
CA MET A 212 -1.60 -13.39 13.74
C MET A 212 -2.94 -13.20 14.48
N ALA A 213 -3.14 -13.85 15.63
CA ALA A 213 -4.44 -13.86 16.31
C ALA A 213 -4.94 -12.48 16.74
N HIS A 214 -4.05 -11.59 17.21
CA HIS A 214 -4.44 -10.22 17.60
C HIS A 214 -4.97 -9.43 16.40
N PHE A 215 -4.25 -9.47 15.27
CA PHE A 215 -4.67 -8.84 14.03
C PHE A 215 -6.01 -9.39 13.54
N TYR A 216 -6.19 -10.72 13.51
CA TYR A 216 -7.45 -11.32 13.06
C TYR A 216 -8.62 -11.00 13.99
N ALA A 217 -8.40 -10.90 15.30
CA ALA A 217 -9.41 -10.41 16.22
C ALA A 217 -9.78 -8.95 15.95
N SER A 218 -8.79 -8.09 15.69
CA SER A 218 -9.02 -6.70 15.31
C SER A 218 -9.83 -6.60 14.02
N LEU A 219 -9.44 -7.37 13.00
CA LEU A 219 -10.11 -7.42 11.70
C LEU A 219 -11.55 -7.95 11.80
N GLY A 220 -11.80 -8.92 12.68
CA GLY A 220 -13.15 -9.42 12.97
C GLY A 220 -14.06 -8.34 13.55
N ARG A 221 -13.58 -7.52 14.49
CA ARG A 221 -14.36 -6.38 15.03
C ARG A 221 -14.64 -5.34 13.95
N THR A 222 -13.67 -5.07 13.09
CA THR A 222 -13.83 -4.19 11.94
C THR A 222 -14.85 -4.72 10.95
N ALA A 223 -14.84 -6.03 10.67
CA ALA A 223 -15.83 -6.69 9.81
C ALA A 223 -17.26 -6.55 10.37
N LEU A 224 -17.42 -6.60 11.69
CA LEU A 224 -18.71 -6.39 12.38
C LEU A 224 -19.11 -4.91 12.47
N ALA A 225 -18.29 -3.99 11.95
CA ALA A 225 -18.47 -2.55 12.06
C ALA A 225 -18.68 -2.09 13.52
N GLU A 226 -17.98 -2.72 14.47
CA GLU A 226 -18.06 -2.33 15.88
C GLU A 226 -17.66 -0.84 16.06
N PRO A 227 -18.38 -0.06 16.90
CA PRO A 227 -18.06 1.34 17.12
C PRO A 227 -16.59 1.55 17.51
N GLY A 228 -15.87 2.34 16.72
CA GLY A 228 -14.44 2.66 16.95
C GLY A 228 -13.44 1.57 16.52
N ALA A 229 -13.88 0.50 15.85
CA ALA A 229 -13.01 -0.56 15.38
C ALA A 229 -12.18 -0.12 14.15
N VAL A 230 -10.93 0.30 14.40
CA VAL A 230 -9.96 0.60 13.35
C VAL A 230 -8.82 -0.41 13.43
N THR A 231 -8.63 -1.20 12.38
CA THR A 231 -7.51 -2.14 12.24
C THR A 231 -6.37 -1.49 11.47
N ARG A 232 -5.21 -1.34 12.11
CA ARG A 232 -4.02 -0.69 11.54
C ARG A 232 -2.99 -1.74 11.12
N ILE A 233 -2.63 -1.71 9.84
CA ILE A 233 -1.55 -2.50 9.28
C ILE A 233 -0.39 -1.55 8.96
N THR A 234 0.81 -1.92 9.37
CA THR A 234 2.02 -1.21 8.96
C THR A 234 2.98 -2.16 8.28
N GLN A 235 3.41 -1.82 7.07
CA GLN A 235 4.43 -2.56 6.34
C GLN A 235 5.69 -1.72 6.18
N TRP A 236 6.74 -2.15 6.88
CA TRP A 236 8.08 -1.60 6.69
C TRP A 236 8.84 -2.40 5.65
N GLY A 237 9.54 -1.69 4.78
CA GLY A 237 10.43 -2.33 3.83
C GLY A 237 11.38 -1.37 3.15
N ASP A 238 11.82 -1.79 1.97
CA ASP A 238 12.76 -1.05 1.15
C ASP A 238 12.07 -0.43 -0.08
N SER A 239 12.77 -0.38 -1.23
CA SER A 239 12.24 0.21 -2.46
C SER A 239 11.01 -0.51 -3.00
N ALA A 240 10.82 -1.80 -2.70
CA ALA A 240 9.60 -2.52 -3.10
C ALA A 240 8.32 -1.95 -2.46
N ILE A 241 8.47 -1.31 -1.29
CA ILE A 241 7.38 -0.67 -0.54
C ILE A 241 7.34 0.84 -0.78
N ALA A 242 8.48 1.48 -1.07
CA ALA A 242 8.61 2.94 -1.12
C ALA A 242 7.71 3.59 -2.18
N ALA A 243 7.46 2.90 -3.30
CA ALA A 243 6.57 3.40 -4.36
C ALA A 243 5.08 3.17 -4.09
N ASP A 244 4.74 2.57 -2.93
CA ASP A 244 3.38 2.26 -2.48
C ASP A 244 2.56 1.42 -3.50
N GLY A 245 3.23 0.61 -4.32
CA GLY A 245 2.55 -0.17 -5.36
C GLY A 245 1.73 -1.33 -4.80
N MET A 246 2.42 -2.30 -4.18
CA MET A 246 1.75 -3.50 -3.63
C MET A 246 0.91 -3.18 -2.40
N THR A 247 1.35 -2.22 -1.59
CA THR A 247 0.66 -1.77 -0.37
C THR A 247 -0.61 -1.03 -0.72
N ALA A 248 -0.63 -0.14 -1.72
CA ALA A 248 -1.88 0.47 -2.18
C ALA A 248 -2.86 -0.56 -2.76
N ALA A 249 -2.38 -1.53 -3.54
CA ALA A 249 -3.23 -2.58 -4.06
C ALA A 249 -3.89 -3.40 -2.94
N ALA A 250 -3.12 -3.77 -1.90
CA ALA A 250 -3.66 -4.44 -0.72
C ALA A 250 -4.59 -3.53 0.10
N ARG A 251 -4.22 -2.25 0.32
CA ARG A 251 -5.02 -1.24 1.02
C ARG A 251 -6.39 -1.08 0.38
N ARG A 252 -6.45 -0.88 -0.93
CA ARG A 252 -7.72 -0.75 -1.69
C ARG A 252 -8.60 -1.98 -1.52
N LEU A 253 -8.05 -3.19 -1.61
CA LEU A 253 -8.80 -4.44 -1.41
C LEU A 253 -9.33 -4.57 0.01
N LEU A 254 -8.51 -4.27 1.02
CA LEU A 254 -8.88 -4.34 2.43
C LEU A 254 -9.90 -3.27 2.80
N GLN A 255 -9.74 -2.04 2.34
CA GLN A 255 -10.65 -0.94 2.67
C GLN A 255 -11.99 -1.07 1.96
N ARG A 256 -12.02 -1.56 0.71
CA ARG A 256 -13.28 -1.97 0.07
C ARG A 256 -14.01 -3.05 0.87
N GLN A 257 -13.27 -3.99 1.45
CA GLN A 257 -13.85 -5.10 2.20
C GLN A 257 -14.32 -4.71 3.61
N PHE A 258 -13.47 -4.01 4.35
CA PHE A 258 -13.61 -3.81 5.79
C PHE A 258 -13.97 -2.38 6.17
N GLY A 259 -14.05 -1.46 5.19
CA GLY A 259 -14.22 -0.03 5.40
C GLY A 259 -12.90 0.72 5.29
N ASP A 260 -12.97 1.94 4.74
CA ASP A 260 -11.85 2.87 4.66
C ASP A 260 -11.79 3.69 5.96
N ALA A 261 -10.81 3.44 6.82
CA ALA A 261 -10.56 4.26 8.02
C ALA A 261 -9.47 5.33 7.80
N GLY A 262 -9.18 5.66 6.55
CA GLY A 262 -8.24 6.67 6.09
C GLY A 262 -6.92 6.11 5.58
N HIS A 263 -6.11 6.99 4.97
CA HIS A 263 -4.86 6.65 4.30
C HIS A 263 -3.79 6.09 5.25
N GLY A 264 -3.67 6.68 6.44
CA GLY A 264 -2.69 6.32 7.45
C GLY A 264 -1.49 7.26 7.52
N PHE A 265 -0.35 6.71 7.94
CA PHE A 265 0.88 7.45 8.19
C PHE A 265 1.68 7.71 6.91
N GLY A 266 2.17 8.93 6.75
CA GLY A 266 2.99 9.35 5.61
C GLY A 266 4.18 10.24 5.99
N LEU A 267 5.24 10.19 5.17
CA LEU A 267 6.45 11.00 5.36
C LEU A 267 6.26 12.44 4.86
N VAL A 268 6.57 13.43 5.69
CA VAL A 268 6.51 14.86 5.27
C VAL A 268 7.43 15.17 4.09
N ALA A 269 8.59 14.53 4.05
CA ALA A 269 9.58 14.67 2.99
C ALA A 269 10.32 13.34 2.85
N SER A 270 10.50 12.87 1.62
CA SER A 270 11.04 11.53 1.36
C SER A 270 12.53 11.48 1.00
N GLY A 271 13.13 12.62 0.64
CA GLY A 271 14.54 12.69 0.25
C GLY A 271 14.90 12.00 -1.05
N ASN A 272 13.95 11.30 -1.69
CA ASN A 272 14.14 10.61 -2.96
C ASN A 272 12.85 10.66 -3.81
N PRO A 273 12.96 10.72 -5.15
CA PRO A 273 11.80 10.87 -6.05
C PRO A 273 10.94 9.61 -6.23
N TRP A 274 11.40 8.46 -5.73
CA TRP A 274 10.76 7.15 -5.85
C TRP A 274 9.84 6.81 -4.68
N TYR A 275 9.93 7.55 -3.56
CA TYR A 275 8.90 7.46 -2.54
C TYR A 275 7.62 8.09 -3.06
N ARG A 276 6.54 7.31 -2.99
CA ARG A 276 5.20 7.72 -3.39
C ARG A 276 4.23 7.28 -2.31
N GLN A 277 3.08 7.92 -2.30
CA GLN A 277 1.89 7.48 -1.61
C GLN A 277 0.77 7.55 -2.65
N LYS A 278 0.15 6.41 -2.93
CA LYS A 278 -1.03 6.35 -3.80
C LYS A 278 -2.26 6.64 -2.96
N ASP A 279 -3.35 7.04 -3.62
CA ASP A 279 -4.65 7.30 -2.97
C ASP A 279 -4.64 8.51 -2.02
N VAL A 280 -3.67 9.41 -2.20
CA VAL A 280 -3.57 10.67 -1.49
C VAL A 280 -2.71 11.64 -2.30
N ASP A 281 -3.07 12.91 -2.30
CA ASP A 281 -2.28 13.95 -2.96
C ASP A 281 -1.30 14.55 -1.96
N TRP A 282 -0.03 14.52 -2.30
CA TRP A 282 1.04 14.99 -1.42
C TRP A 282 2.00 15.94 -2.14
N THR A 283 2.27 17.08 -1.52
CA THR A 283 3.31 18.02 -1.95
C THR A 283 4.21 18.38 -0.77
N SER A 284 5.49 18.61 -1.05
CA SER A 284 6.50 18.92 -0.03
C SER A 284 7.57 19.86 -0.58
N SER A 285 7.95 20.86 0.20
CA SER A 285 8.95 21.86 -0.19
C SER A 285 9.71 22.40 1.01
N GLY A 286 10.99 22.77 0.82
CA GLY A 286 11.82 23.40 1.84
C GLY A 286 12.30 22.49 2.98
N TRP A 287 12.01 21.18 2.94
CA TRP A 287 12.46 20.21 3.93
C TRP A 287 13.79 19.56 3.54
N LYS A 288 14.71 19.44 4.50
CA LYS A 288 15.88 18.56 4.43
C LYS A 288 15.56 17.25 5.13
N THR A 289 15.79 16.11 4.48
CA THR A 289 15.55 14.80 5.09
C THR A 289 16.80 14.22 5.71
N TRP A 290 16.63 13.62 6.88
CA TRP A 290 17.60 12.75 7.53
C TRP A 290 17.03 11.34 7.57
N GLU A 291 17.74 10.41 6.92
CA GLU A 291 17.34 9.02 6.83
C GLU A 291 18.22 8.16 7.72
N PHE A 292 17.59 7.24 8.44
CA PHE A 292 18.28 6.26 9.26
C PHE A 292 19.28 5.41 8.46
N ILE A 293 19.02 5.10 7.17
CA ILE A 293 19.96 4.34 6.32
C ILE A 293 21.32 5.01 6.15
N ARG A 294 21.36 6.35 6.29
CA ARG A 294 22.55 7.18 6.11
C ARG A 294 23.15 7.66 7.43
N LYS A 295 22.55 7.32 8.58
CA LYS A 295 22.97 7.77 9.91
C LYS A 295 23.17 9.30 9.99
N GLN A 296 22.25 10.06 9.38
CA GLN A 296 22.38 11.52 9.25
C GLN A 296 22.03 12.31 10.52
N ALA A 297 21.11 11.79 11.33
CA ALA A 297 20.79 12.38 12.62
C ALA A 297 21.76 11.86 13.68
N SER A 298 22.57 12.74 14.24
CA SER A 298 23.58 12.40 15.25
C SER A 298 22.98 11.88 16.56
N ASP A 299 21.76 12.31 16.88
CA ASP A 299 20.98 11.85 18.03
C ASP A 299 20.19 10.56 17.77
N GLY A 300 20.24 10.03 16.55
CA GLY A 300 19.49 8.84 16.15
C GLY A 300 17.98 9.00 16.10
N ARG A 301 17.41 10.21 16.28
CA ARG A 301 15.95 10.40 16.40
C ARG A 301 15.24 10.45 15.03
N TYR A 302 15.11 9.33 14.36
CA TYR A 302 14.32 9.24 13.13
C TYR A 302 12.87 8.90 13.48
N GLY A 303 11.92 9.54 12.80
CA GLY A 303 10.49 9.32 13.05
C GLY A 303 10.05 7.88 12.78
N TYR A 304 8.78 7.58 13.07
CA TYR A 304 8.14 6.28 12.83
C TYR A 304 8.46 5.65 11.46
N GLY A 305 8.55 6.49 10.43
CA GLY A 305 8.88 6.07 9.07
C GLY A 305 10.37 5.86 8.76
N GLY A 306 11.29 6.03 9.73
CA GLY A 306 12.75 5.97 9.52
C GLY A 306 13.36 7.26 8.95
N VAL A 307 12.59 8.34 8.88
CA VAL A 307 13.00 9.66 8.36
C VAL A 307 12.66 10.76 9.36
N ALA A 308 13.49 11.79 9.43
CA ALA A 308 13.15 13.08 10.03
C ALA A 308 13.27 14.18 8.99
N ALA A 309 12.22 14.98 8.81
CA ALA A 309 12.20 16.15 7.93
C ALA A 309 12.51 17.41 8.75
N VAL A 310 13.56 18.14 8.38
CA VAL A 310 14.00 19.36 9.06
C VAL A 310 13.77 20.55 8.14
N GLY A 311 12.94 21.47 8.58
CA GLY A 311 12.52 22.65 7.82
C GLY A 311 12.82 23.94 8.56
N TYR A 312 13.13 24.98 7.81
CA TYR A 312 13.22 26.37 8.29
C TYR A 312 12.03 27.17 7.75
N LEU A 313 12.04 28.49 7.95
CA LEU A 313 11.01 29.40 7.46
C LEU A 313 10.61 29.08 6.01
N GLY A 314 9.31 28.81 5.81
CA GLY A 314 8.74 28.53 4.49
C GLY A 314 8.71 27.05 4.10
N ALA A 315 9.38 26.16 4.84
CA ALA A 315 9.23 24.72 4.65
C ALA A 315 7.77 24.32 4.87
N ALA A 316 7.18 23.60 3.92
CA ALA A 316 5.76 23.28 3.92
C ALA A 316 5.49 21.91 3.31
N ALA A 317 4.49 21.22 3.83
CA ALA A 317 3.95 20.01 3.21
C ALA A 317 2.42 20.03 3.28
N THR A 318 1.81 19.53 2.21
CA THR A 318 0.36 19.44 2.08
C THR A 318 0.00 18.00 1.76
N TRP A 319 -1.05 17.51 2.40
CA TRP A 319 -1.67 16.21 2.19
C TRP A 319 -3.16 16.43 1.95
N ALA A 320 -3.68 15.94 0.84
CA ALA A 320 -5.07 16.09 0.47
C ALA A 320 -5.69 14.73 0.14
N THR A 321 -6.94 14.56 0.54
CA THR A 321 -7.78 13.45 0.06
C THR A 321 -7.94 13.52 -1.45
N VAL A 322 -8.16 12.39 -2.11
CA VAL A 322 -8.36 12.30 -3.57
C VAL A 322 -9.69 11.66 -3.89
N GLU A 323 -10.38 12.14 -4.92
CA GLU A 323 -11.63 11.54 -5.37
C GLU A 323 -11.41 10.08 -5.80
N GLY A 324 -12.19 9.15 -5.23
CA GLY A 324 -12.09 7.73 -5.55
C GLY A 324 -12.75 6.82 -4.51
N ALA A 325 -12.60 5.50 -4.68
CA ALA A 325 -13.11 4.51 -3.74
C ALA A 325 -12.26 4.39 -2.45
N THR A 326 -11.04 4.92 -2.47
CA THR A 326 -10.06 4.86 -1.39
C THR A 326 -9.36 6.21 -1.30
N GLY A 327 -9.24 6.76 -0.08
CA GLY A 327 -8.55 8.04 0.13
C GLY A 327 -9.40 9.29 -0.11
N ASP A 328 -10.69 9.12 -0.36
CA ASP A 328 -11.66 10.21 -0.61
C ASP A 328 -12.00 11.03 0.63
N LYS A 329 -11.87 10.45 1.82
CA LYS A 329 -12.28 11.10 3.07
C LYS A 329 -11.25 10.98 4.16
N ALA A 330 -11.22 12.00 5.00
CA ALA A 330 -10.52 12.02 6.27
C ALA A 330 -11.43 12.72 7.30
N SER A 331 -11.23 12.40 8.58
CA SER A 331 -11.89 13.10 9.68
C SER A 331 -10.94 13.40 10.84
N ARG A 332 -9.67 12.99 10.72
CA ARG A 332 -8.64 13.13 11.74
C ARG A 332 -7.28 13.30 11.08
N PHE A 333 -6.56 14.33 11.50
CA PHE A 333 -5.19 14.60 11.09
C PHE A 333 -4.26 14.62 12.29
N GLU A 334 -3.06 14.08 12.13
CA GLU A 334 -1.99 14.24 13.11
C GLU A 334 -0.71 14.73 12.45
N VAL A 335 0.06 15.55 13.16
CA VAL A 335 1.46 15.86 12.83
C VAL A 335 2.33 15.42 14.00
N TRP A 336 3.34 14.61 13.68
CA TRP A 336 4.28 14.08 14.65
C TRP A 336 5.59 14.84 14.51
N TYR A 337 6.09 15.45 15.58
CA TYR A 337 7.24 16.35 15.51
C TYR A 337 8.11 16.25 16.76
N ALA A 338 9.33 16.76 16.67
CA ALA A 338 10.19 16.93 17.83
C ALA A 338 10.03 18.34 18.40
N ALA A 339 9.89 18.44 19.72
CA ALA A 339 10.16 19.68 20.42
C ALA A 339 11.57 19.59 21.04
N ASP A 340 12.41 20.60 20.79
CA ASP A 340 13.83 20.62 21.19
C ASP A 340 14.36 22.06 21.25
N LYS A 341 15.61 22.23 21.70
CA LYS A 341 16.31 23.52 21.73
C LYS A 341 16.51 24.07 20.32
N GLY A 342 16.21 25.35 20.14
CA GLY A 342 16.25 26.01 18.83
C GLY A 342 15.07 25.64 17.93
N GLY A 343 13.98 25.15 18.53
CA GLY A 343 12.74 24.79 17.87
C GLY A 343 12.05 25.99 17.23
N GLY A 344 11.49 25.77 16.05
CA GLY A 344 10.71 26.79 15.34
C GLY A 344 9.23 26.77 15.69
N LYS A 345 8.45 27.49 14.89
CA LYS A 345 7.00 27.51 14.94
C LYS A 345 6.42 26.78 13.74
N LEU A 346 5.54 25.81 14.00
CA LEU A 346 4.88 25.01 12.97
C LEU A 346 3.40 25.35 12.91
N GLU A 347 2.98 26.07 11.88
CA GLU A 347 1.57 26.32 11.58
C GLU A 347 0.92 25.07 11.00
N VAL A 348 -0.28 24.77 11.47
CA VAL A 348 -1.14 23.67 11.03
C VAL A 348 -2.46 24.25 10.53
N SER A 349 -2.90 23.82 9.36
CA SER A 349 -4.13 24.27 8.73
C SER A 349 -4.88 23.11 8.05
N VAL A 350 -6.21 23.19 8.03
CA VAL A 350 -7.09 22.32 7.24
C VAL A 350 -7.95 23.22 6.35
N ASP A 351 -8.05 22.89 5.06
CA ASP A 351 -8.85 23.62 4.07
C ASP A 351 -8.55 25.13 3.98
N GLY A 352 -7.29 25.47 4.25
CA GLY A 352 -6.81 26.85 4.26
C GLY A 352 -7.08 27.63 5.56
N GLU A 353 -7.84 27.07 6.50
CA GLU A 353 -8.04 27.64 7.83
C GLU A 353 -6.87 27.27 8.75
N ALA A 354 -6.19 28.27 9.31
CA ALA A 354 -5.12 28.06 10.28
C ALA A 354 -5.70 27.68 11.64
N LEU A 355 -5.41 26.46 12.10
CA LEU A 355 -5.97 25.88 13.33
C LEU A 355 -5.05 26.08 14.53
N ALA A 356 -3.73 25.96 14.32
CA ALA A 356 -2.74 26.12 15.38
C ALA A 356 -1.41 26.62 14.84
N THR A 357 -0.64 27.27 15.71
CA THR A 357 0.81 27.47 15.53
C THR A 357 1.50 26.83 16.72
N LEU A 358 2.15 25.70 16.47
CA LEU A 358 2.84 24.90 17.48
C LEU A 358 4.21 25.50 17.75
N ASP A 359 4.49 25.86 19.00
CA ASP A 359 5.85 26.17 19.43
C ASP A 359 6.60 24.87 19.65
N THR A 360 7.70 24.68 18.91
CA THR A 360 8.53 23.47 19.00
C THR A 360 9.79 23.69 19.83
N GLU A 361 9.95 24.85 20.46
CA GLU A 361 11.04 25.10 21.42
C GLU A 361 10.79 24.33 22.73
N ALA A 362 11.79 23.56 23.16
CA ALA A 362 11.77 22.91 24.46
C ALA A 362 13.17 22.85 25.10
N GLY A 363 13.23 22.81 26.43
CA GLY A 363 14.49 22.71 27.16
C GLY A 363 15.24 21.38 26.96
N ALA A 364 14.54 20.35 26.49
CA ALA A 364 15.09 19.02 26.18
C ALA A 364 14.30 18.34 25.04
N PRO A 365 14.93 17.42 24.27
CA PRO A 365 14.27 16.73 23.17
C PRO A 365 13.10 15.84 23.61
N SER A 366 11.93 16.04 22.99
CA SER A 366 10.70 15.28 23.23
C SER A 366 9.96 14.98 21.91
N ASP A 367 9.14 13.93 21.92
CA ASP A 367 8.29 13.56 20.79
C ASP A 367 6.87 14.05 21.04
N GLU A 368 6.41 14.95 20.19
CA GLU A 368 5.11 15.59 20.32
C GLU A 368 4.19 15.20 19.16
N VAL A 369 2.88 15.18 19.45
CA VAL A 369 1.84 14.96 18.44
C VAL A 369 0.75 16.00 18.63
N TYR A 370 0.50 16.76 17.58
CA TYR A 370 -0.71 17.56 17.46
C TYR A 370 -1.72 16.79 16.63
N ALA A 371 -2.94 16.64 17.15
CA ALA A 371 -4.04 15.98 16.48
C ALA A 371 -5.24 16.93 16.38
N VAL A 372 -5.95 16.85 15.25
CA VAL A 372 -7.18 17.59 15.03
C VAL A 372 -8.22 16.70 14.37
N ASP A 373 -9.43 16.75 14.90
CA ASP A 373 -10.60 16.08 14.33
C ASP A 373 -11.43 17.11 13.56
N VAL A 374 -11.88 16.74 12.36
CA VAL A 374 -12.73 17.54 11.48
C VAL A 374 -13.94 16.70 11.03
N PRO A 375 -15.02 17.30 10.49
CA PRO A 375 -16.10 16.53 9.89
C PRO A 375 -15.57 15.51 8.86
N ASP A 376 -16.19 14.34 8.74
CA ASP A 376 -15.73 13.35 7.76
C ASP A 376 -16.02 13.82 6.32
N GLY A 377 -14.97 14.08 5.55
CA GLY A 377 -15.10 14.67 4.21
C GLY A 377 -13.78 14.76 3.45
N GLN A 378 -13.83 15.40 2.29
CA GLN A 378 -12.64 15.75 1.52
C GLN A 378 -11.95 16.94 2.16
N HIS A 379 -10.64 16.84 2.34
CA HIS A 379 -9.86 17.82 3.08
C HIS A 379 -8.45 17.98 2.54
N THR A 380 -7.90 19.17 2.72
CA THR A 380 -6.48 19.49 2.52
C THR A 380 -5.83 19.86 3.85
N PHE A 381 -4.98 18.98 4.37
CA PHE A 381 -4.18 19.21 5.56
C PHE A 381 -2.80 19.76 5.20
N LYS A 382 -2.39 20.85 5.84
CA LYS A 382 -1.12 21.51 5.55
C LYS A 382 -0.37 21.89 6.81
N ILE A 383 0.93 21.65 6.79
CA ILE A 383 1.89 22.12 7.79
C ILE A 383 2.88 23.09 7.16
N ARG A 384 3.30 24.11 7.92
CA ARG A 384 4.27 25.11 7.46
C ARG A 384 5.11 25.65 8.60
N ASN A 385 6.43 25.68 8.43
CA ASN A 385 7.29 26.40 9.37
C ASN A 385 7.16 27.92 9.12
N VAL A 386 6.79 28.65 10.17
CA VAL A 386 6.52 30.10 10.14
C VAL A 386 7.61 30.93 10.83
N GLY A 387 8.80 30.36 11.02
CA GLY A 387 9.96 31.02 11.60
C GLY A 387 10.21 30.60 13.06
N GLY A 388 11.04 31.38 13.77
CA GLY A 388 11.41 31.10 15.16
C GLY A 388 12.53 30.07 15.34
N GLY A 389 12.82 29.25 14.32
CA GLY A 389 13.83 28.18 14.42
C GLY A 389 13.58 27.07 13.39
N ALA A 390 14.32 25.97 13.53
CA ALA A 390 14.10 24.79 12.72
C ALA A 390 12.99 23.93 13.33
N THR A 391 12.10 23.39 12.52
CA THR A 391 11.12 22.38 12.95
C THR A 391 11.55 21.02 12.42
N ARG A 392 11.56 20.00 13.29
CA ARG A 392 11.80 18.61 12.91
C ARG A 392 10.49 17.83 12.97
N VAL A 393 10.03 17.34 11.83
CA VAL A 393 8.76 16.62 11.68
C VAL A 393 9.04 15.17 11.27
N PHE A 394 8.37 14.24 11.92
CA PHE A 394 8.53 12.79 11.77
C PHE A 394 7.56 12.19 10.76
N GLY A 395 6.39 12.81 10.59
CA GLY A 395 5.37 12.36 9.65
C GLY A 395 4.03 13.01 9.94
N VAL A 396 3.04 12.62 9.15
CA VAL A 396 1.64 12.98 9.34
C VAL A 396 0.77 11.72 9.32
N VAL A 397 -0.43 11.82 9.86
CA VAL A 397 -1.44 10.77 9.82
C VAL A 397 -2.73 11.35 9.26
N LEU A 398 -3.36 10.64 8.32
CA LEU A 398 -4.68 10.95 7.78
C LEU A 398 -5.59 9.74 8.06
N GLU A 399 -6.52 9.88 9.00
CA GLU A 399 -7.44 8.82 9.41
C GLU A 399 -8.89 9.31 9.45
N ARG A 400 -9.81 8.37 9.62
CA ARG A 400 -11.24 8.59 9.82
C ARG A 400 -11.68 7.93 11.11
N SER A 401 -12.59 8.56 11.84
CA SER A 401 -13.17 8.03 13.07
C SER A 401 -14.37 7.11 12.78
N VAL A 402 -14.20 6.17 11.84
CA VAL A 402 -15.21 5.18 11.44
C VAL A 402 -14.59 3.78 11.43
N PRO A 403 -15.39 2.71 11.56
CA PRO A 403 -14.86 1.36 11.46
C PRO A 403 -14.20 1.12 10.09
N GLY A 404 -13.00 0.55 10.09
CA GLY A 404 -12.27 0.30 8.85
C GLY A 404 -10.81 -0.10 9.03
N VAL A 405 -10.12 -0.22 7.89
CA VAL A 405 -8.69 -0.53 7.83
C VAL A 405 -7.89 0.71 7.48
N VAL A 406 -6.71 0.82 8.10
CA VAL A 406 -5.64 1.76 7.73
C VAL A 406 -4.40 0.96 7.36
N TYR A 407 -3.69 1.36 6.30
CA TYR A 407 -2.50 0.64 5.82
C TYR A 407 -1.34 1.61 5.56
N ASP A 408 -0.41 1.64 6.50
CA ASP A 408 0.81 2.45 6.39
C ASP A 408 1.85 1.75 5.50
N ALA A 409 2.28 2.44 4.45
CA ALA A 409 3.35 1.99 3.55
C ALA A 409 4.66 2.69 3.86
N ILE A 410 5.55 2.02 4.61
CA ILE A 410 6.81 2.59 5.10
C ILE A 410 7.99 1.97 4.36
N GLY A 411 8.26 2.47 3.16
CA GLY A 411 9.41 2.07 2.37
C GLY A 411 10.51 3.12 2.35
N ILE A 412 11.75 2.71 2.64
CA ILE A 412 12.92 3.55 2.42
C ILE A 412 13.81 2.92 1.34
N VAL A 413 13.99 3.65 0.25
CA VAL A 413 14.75 3.18 -0.91
C VAL A 413 16.18 2.80 -0.50
N GLY A 414 16.60 1.59 -0.86
CA GLY A 414 17.93 1.06 -0.54
C GLY A 414 18.10 0.55 0.90
N ALA A 415 17.04 0.53 1.70
CA ALA A 415 17.12 0.10 3.08
C ALA A 415 17.50 -1.38 3.21
N ARG A 416 18.38 -1.65 4.18
CA ARG A 416 18.61 -2.99 4.74
C ARG A 416 18.04 -2.97 6.15
N ALA A 417 17.42 -4.07 6.59
CA ALA A 417 16.79 -4.16 7.91
C ALA A 417 17.73 -3.67 9.03
N ALA A 418 18.99 -4.13 9.04
CA ALA A 418 19.98 -3.75 10.05
C ALA A 418 20.23 -2.24 10.19
N ARG A 419 19.90 -1.42 9.17
CA ARG A 419 20.00 0.05 9.28
C ARG A 419 18.97 0.64 10.24
N GLN A 420 17.89 -0.08 10.57
CA GLN A 420 16.96 0.26 11.67
C GLN A 420 17.70 0.46 12.99
N LEU A 421 18.81 -0.25 13.19
CA LEU A 421 19.60 -0.19 14.42
C LEU A 421 20.35 1.13 14.60
N PHE A 422 20.40 1.98 13.58
CA PHE A 422 20.98 3.34 13.68
C PHE A 422 20.04 4.35 14.33
N ALA A 423 18.76 4.03 14.42
CA ALA A 423 17.81 4.84 15.17
C ALA A 423 18.04 4.66 16.67
N ASP A 424 17.84 5.75 17.42
CA ASP A 424 17.73 5.70 18.87
C ASP A 424 16.58 4.77 19.25
N GLU A 425 16.89 3.82 20.13
CA GLU A 425 16.00 2.71 20.41
C GLU A 425 14.78 3.14 21.22
N GLN A 426 14.98 3.98 22.24
CA GLN A 426 13.89 4.45 23.09
C GLN A 426 12.91 5.29 22.29
N HIS A 427 13.43 6.22 21.47
CA HIS A 427 12.63 7.02 20.55
C HIS A 427 11.84 6.13 19.59
N PHE A 428 12.49 5.22 18.87
CA PHE A 428 11.82 4.39 17.87
C PHE A 428 10.75 3.47 18.47
N VAL A 429 11.03 2.85 19.62
CA VAL A 429 10.05 2.05 20.38
C VAL A 429 8.86 2.92 20.79
N GLY A 430 9.09 4.15 21.25
CA GLY A 430 8.04 5.12 21.58
C GLY A 430 7.17 5.49 20.38
N GLN A 431 7.76 5.67 19.20
CA GLN A 431 7.04 5.96 17.95
C GLN A 431 6.11 4.80 17.56
N ILE A 432 6.57 3.55 17.67
CA ILE A 432 5.71 2.38 17.42
C ILE A 432 4.58 2.26 18.44
N ALA A 433 4.90 2.43 19.73
CA ALA A 433 3.92 2.41 20.80
C ALA A 433 2.82 3.46 20.60
N LYS A 434 3.20 4.65 20.10
CA LYS A 434 2.27 5.72 19.76
C LYS A 434 1.36 5.37 18.59
N ARG A 435 1.89 4.75 17.53
CA ARG A 435 1.10 4.41 16.33
C ARG A 435 0.04 3.35 16.63
N ARG A 436 0.37 2.39 17.51
CA ARG A 436 -0.48 1.25 17.87
C ARG A 436 -0.94 0.42 16.66
N PRO A 437 -0.02 -0.13 15.83
CA PRO A 437 -0.41 -1.07 14.79
C PRO A 437 -1.05 -2.33 15.40
N ASP A 438 -2.00 -2.95 14.69
CA ASP A 438 -2.52 -4.29 14.99
C ASP A 438 -1.69 -5.37 14.29
N LEU A 439 -1.11 -5.05 13.13
CA LEU A 439 -0.19 -5.90 12.37
C LEU A 439 1.05 -5.12 11.93
N MET A 440 2.22 -5.63 12.30
CA MET A 440 3.52 -5.17 11.84
C MET A 440 4.11 -6.15 10.84
N ILE A 441 4.36 -5.70 9.61
CA ILE A 441 4.96 -6.48 8.53
C ILE A 441 6.37 -5.95 8.26
N LEU A 442 7.36 -6.83 8.31
CA LEU A 442 8.73 -6.52 7.91
C LEU A 442 9.06 -7.21 6.59
N MET A 443 9.24 -6.43 5.54
CA MET A 443 9.61 -6.90 4.20
C MET A 443 10.93 -6.28 3.76
N TYR A 444 12.02 -6.96 4.05
CA TYR A 444 13.36 -6.54 3.64
C TYR A 444 14.06 -7.70 2.94
N GLY A 445 15.13 -7.40 2.20
CA GLY A 445 16.10 -8.43 1.81
C GLY A 445 16.71 -8.22 0.44
N GLY A 446 15.98 -7.61 -0.48
CA GLY A 446 16.48 -7.34 -1.84
C GLY A 446 17.80 -6.59 -1.83
N ASN A 447 17.90 -5.56 -0.99
CA ASN A 447 19.12 -4.77 -0.83
C ASN A 447 20.27 -5.48 -0.08
N ALA A 448 20.00 -6.62 0.57
CA ALA A 448 21.01 -7.42 1.26
C ALA A 448 21.62 -8.53 0.37
N LEU A 449 20.99 -8.85 -0.77
CA LEU A 449 21.49 -9.83 -1.73
C LEU A 449 22.93 -9.56 -2.22
N PRO A 450 23.36 -8.33 -2.54
CA PRO A 450 24.72 -8.07 -2.99
C PRO A 450 25.75 -7.96 -1.85
N ASP A 451 25.32 -7.99 -0.58
CA ASP A 451 26.24 -7.84 0.55
C ASP A 451 27.20 -9.03 0.65
N LYS A 452 28.29 -8.93 1.41
CA LYS A 452 29.21 -10.07 1.68
C LYS A 452 29.14 -10.56 3.13
N THR A 453 28.21 -10.00 3.91
CA THR A 453 27.96 -10.36 5.30
C THR A 453 27.59 -11.84 5.41
N SER A 454 28.15 -12.56 6.39
CA SER A 454 27.75 -13.94 6.67
C SER A 454 26.30 -14.02 7.12
N MET A 455 25.66 -15.18 6.93
CA MET A 455 24.28 -15.37 7.38
C MET A 455 24.13 -15.28 8.89
N ASP A 456 25.13 -15.70 9.68
CA ASP A 456 25.08 -15.55 11.15
C ASP A 456 24.98 -14.09 11.59
N VAL A 457 25.82 -13.21 11.00
CA VAL A 457 25.80 -11.76 11.30
C VAL A 457 24.52 -11.11 10.79
N TYR A 458 24.01 -11.56 9.64
CA TYR A 458 22.73 -11.10 9.13
C TYR A 458 21.57 -11.51 10.05
N GLU A 459 21.54 -12.77 10.47
CA GLU A 459 20.51 -13.36 11.34
C GLU A 459 20.46 -12.63 12.69
N GLU A 460 21.62 -12.39 13.31
CA GLU A 460 21.73 -11.65 14.57
C GLU A 460 21.19 -10.23 14.43
N ALA A 461 21.65 -9.48 13.42
CA ALA A 461 21.20 -8.11 13.19
C ALA A 461 19.70 -8.05 12.86
N PHE A 462 19.20 -8.97 12.04
CA PHE A 462 17.77 -9.04 11.72
C PHE A 462 16.93 -9.39 12.96
N GLY A 463 17.41 -10.31 13.80
CA GLY A 463 16.79 -10.64 15.09
C GLY A 463 16.68 -9.45 16.04
N GLN A 464 17.72 -8.61 16.13
CA GLN A 464 17.68 -7.37 16.90
C GLN A 464 16.64 -6.39 16.38
N VAL A 465 16.48 -6.30 15.05
CA VAL A 465 15.46 -5.47 14.42
C VAL A 465 14.06 -5.97 14.78
N VAL A 466 13.76 -7.25 14.56
CA VAL A 466 12.46 -7.85 14.90
C VAL A 466 12.11 -7.62 16.37
N GLU A 467 13.09 -7.82 17.27
CA GLU A 467 12.90 -7.61 18.70
C GLU A 467 12.61 -6.15 19.06
N ARG A 468 13.25 -5.19 18.39
CA ARG A 468 12.98 -3.77 18.58
C ARG A 468 11.55 -3.41 18.17
N PHE A 469 11.05 -3.93 17.05
CA PHE A 469 9.67 -3.73 16.63
C PHE A 469 8.68 -4.31 17.64
N ARG A 470 8.92 -5.55 18.09
CA ARG A 470 8.10 -6.20 19.14
C ARG A 470 8.09 -5.41 20.44
N ARG A 471 9.22 -4.82 20.85
CA ARG A 471 9.27 -3.97 22.06
C ARG A 471 8.42 -2.70 21.95
N GLY A 472 8.25 -2.16 20.74
CA GLY A 472 7.35 -1.03 20.47
C GLY A 472 5.88 -1.34 20.71
N ARG A 473 5.44 -2.58 20.40
CA ARG A 473 4.05 -3.00 20.53
C ARG A 473 3.98 -4.53 20.71
N PRO A 474 4.20 -5.06 21.93
CA PRO A 474 4.25 -6.50 22.17
C PRO A 474 2.96 -7.27 21.84
N GLU A 475 1.82 -6.58 21.87
CA GLU A 475 0.50 -7.10 21.58
C GLU A 475 0.18 -7.15 20.08
N ALA A 476 0.88 -6.38 19.25
CA ALA A 476 0.65 -6.40 17.81
C ALA A 476 1.04 -7.76 17.22
N SER A 477 0.27 -8.20 16.24
CA SER A 477 0.68 -9.31 15.41
C SER A 477 1.94 -8.93 14.63
N CYS A 478 2.85 -9.90 14.51
CA CYS A 478 4.14 -9.73 13.85
C CYS A 478 4.23 -10.71 12.68
N LEU A 479 4.56 -10.18 11.50
CA LEU A 479 4.78 -10.96 10.29
C LEU A 479 6.10 -10.54 9.65
N VAL A 480 6.93 -11.53 9.29
CA VAL A 480 8.04 -11.30 8.37
C VAL A 480 7.63 -11.80 7.00
N MET A 481 7.69 -10.91 6.01
CA MET A 481 7.45 -11.21 4.60
C MET A 481 8.80 -11.34 3.88
N SER A 482 8.96 -12.38 3.08
CA SER A 482 10.18 -12.58 2.28
C SER A 482 10.44 -11.38 1.36
N PRO A 483 11.69 -11.18 0.86
CA PRO A 483 11.89 -10.37 -0.33
C PRO A 483 11.13 -10.95 -1.53
N LEU A 484 10.95 -10.12 -2.57
CA LEU A 484 10.51 -10.57 -3.89
C LEU A 484 11.59 -11.46 -4.54
N ASP A 485 11.21 -12.24 -5.55
CA ASP A 485 12.21 -12.91 -6.40
C ASP A 485 12.99 -11.85 -7.21
N HIS A 486 14.29 -11.76 -6.95
CA HIS A 486 15.21 -10.91 -7.69
C HIS A 486 15.96 -11.75 -8.70
N GLY A 487 16.10 -11.23 -9.91
CA GLY A 487 16.68 -11.92 -11.04
C GLY A 487 18.08 -11.44 -11.38
N GLU A 488 18.87 -12.35 -11.97
CA GLU A 488 20.11 -12.04 -12.66
C GLU A 488 20.13 -12.73 -14.03
N ARG A 489 20.86 -12.12 -14.97
CA ARG A 489 21.09 -12.73 -16.28
C ARG A 489 22.23 -13.73 -16.20
N HIS A 490 21.93 -14.99 -16.49
CA HIS A 490 22.92 -16.06 -16.55
C HIS A 490 22.75 -16.85 -17.85
N ARG A 491 23.78 -16.81 -18.71
CA ARG A 491 23.79 -17.50 -20.02
C ARG A 491 22.56 -17.17 -20.88
N GLY A 492 22.19 -15.89 -20.94
CA GLY A 492 21.07 -15.40 -21.75
C GLY A 492 19.68 -15.63 -21.16
N ARG A 493 19.57 -16.27 -19.98
CA ARG A 493 18.29 -16.49 -19.27
C ARG A 493 18.26 -15.69 -17.98
N VAL A 494 17.06 -15.27 -17.59
CA VAL A 494 16.81 -14.71 -16.26
C VAL A 494 16.63 -15.87 -15.28
N ARG A 495 17.32 -15.83 -14.14
CA ARG A 495 17.16 -16.77 -13.02
C ARG A 495 17.10 -16.01 -11.70
N SER A 496 16.61 -16.63 -10.64
CA SER A 496 16.68 -16.07 -9.29
C SER A 496 18.14 -15.88 -8.84
N VAL A 497 18.38 -14.83 -8.05
CA VAL A 497 19.67 -14.60 -7.39
C VAL A 497 19.88 -15.71 -6.35
N PRO A 498 20.91 -16.58 -6.47
CA PRO A 498 21.01 -17.80 -5.64
C PRO A 498 20.99 -17.57 -4.13
N ARG A 499 21.54 -16.43 -3.68
CA ARG A 499 21.61 -16.06 -2.26
C ARG A 499 20.24 -15.81 -1.61
N ILE A 500 19.18 -15.61 -2.39
CA ILE A 500 17.85 -15.35 -1.85
C ILE A 500 17.37 -16.46 -0.92
N HIS A 501 17.72 -17.72 -1.19
CA HIS A 501 17.37 -18.88 -0.38
C HIS A 501 17.98 -18.83 1.01
N GLU A 502 19.28 -18.52 1.11
CA GLU A 502 19.98 -18.37 2.38
C GLU A 502 19.36 -17.24 3.21
N LEU A 503 19.01 -16.13 2.55
CA LEU A 503 18.40 -14.98 3.18
C LEU A 503 17.00 -15.30 3.73
N MET A 504 16.14 -15.93 2.91
CA MET A 504 14.79 -16.33 3.32
C MET A 504 14.83 -17.36 4.45
N ALA A 505 15.74 -18.34 4.40
CA ALA A 505 15.90 -19.31 5.47
C ALA A 505 16.27 -18.63 6.80
N ALA A 506 17.21 -17.67 6.78
CA ALA A 506 17.59 -16.90 7.97
C ALA A 506 16.42 -16.05 8.49
N GLN A 507 15.71 -15.34 7.61
CA GLN A 507 14.57 -14.51 8.01
C GLN A 507 13.41 -15.33 8.58
N ARG A 508 13.07 -16.46 7.95
CA ARG A 508 12.04 -17.39 8.44
C ARG A 508 12.41 -17.94 9.81
N LYS A 509 13.66 -18.37 9.99
CA LYS A 509 14.16 -18.86 11.28
C LYS A 509 14.01 -17.80 12.37
N VAL A 510 14.44 -16.56 12.10
CA VAL A 510 14.30 -15.44 13.04
C VAL A 510 12.84 -15.15 13.34
N ALA A 511 11.98 -15.09 12.32
CA ALA A 511 10.56 -14.79 12.47
C ALA A 511 9.91 -15.74 13.47
N LEU A 512 10.03 -17.05 13.22
CA LEU A 512 9.43 -18.08 14.05
C LEU A 512 10.06 -18.12 15.46
N ALA A 513 11.39 -18.00 15.57
CA ALA A 513 12.08 -17.99 16.86
C ALA A 513 11.71 -16.77 17.73
N LYS A 514 11.35 -15.65 17.10
CA LYS A 514 10.91 -14.41 17.77
C LYS A 514 9.38 -14.31 17.87
N GLY A 515 8.64 -15.39 17.61
CA GLY A 515 7.18 -15.44 17.76
C GLY A 515 6.40 -14.58 16.75
N CYS A 516 6.96 -14.40 15.56
CA CYS A 516 6.31 -13.78 14.41
C CYS A 516 5.89 -14.88 13.42
N ALA A 517 4.83 -14.62 12.65
CA ALA A 517 4.47 -15.42 11.49
C ALA A 517 5.45 -15.18 10.34
N TRP A 518 5.47 -16.11 9.38
CA TRP A 518 6.26 -16.03 8.15
C TRP A 518 5.35 -16.08 6.92
N TYR A 519 5.63 -15.26 5.91
CA TYR A 519 4.98 -15.35 4.62
C TYR A 519 5.98 -15.18 3.47
N SER A 520 5.98 -16.14 2.55
CA SER A 520 6.84 -16.12 1.36
C SER A 520 6.11 -15.51 0.18
N ILE A 521 6.26 -14.19 -0.02
CA ILE A 521 5.78 -13.54 -1.26
C ILE A 521 6.59 -14.02 -2.47
N PHE A 522 7.83 -14.49 -2.26
CA PHE A 522 8.64 -15.19 -3.27
C PHE A 522 7.92 -16.45 -3.79
N ASP A 523 7.44 -17.31 -2.89
CA ASP A 523 6.68 -18.50 -3.31
C ASP A 523 5.33 -18.10 -3.91
N ALA A 524 4.71 -17.03 -3.40
CA ALA A 524 3.47 -16.50 -3.96
C ALA A 524 3.64 -16.05 -5.42
N MET A 525 4.79 -15.49 -5.79
CA MET A 525 5.14 -15.14 -7.18
C MET A 525 5.28 -16.36 -8.08
N GLY A 526 5.50 -17.55 -7.52
CA GLY A 526 5.76 -18.81 -8.23
C GLY A 526 7.10 -19.46 -7.84
N GLY A 527 7.83 -18.90 -6.88
CA GLY A 527 9.08 -19.48 -6.37
C GLY A 527 10.29 -19.27 -7.29
N GLU A 528 11.21 -20.23 -7.26
CA GLU A 528 12.47 -20.20 -8.02
C GLU A 528 12.24 -19.95 -9.52
N GLY A 529 12.90 -18.93 -10.05
CA GLY A 529 12.83 -18.52 -11.45
C GLY A 529 11.57 -17.74 -11.82
N SER A 530 10.66 -17.49 -10.87
CA SER A 530 9.43 -16.74 -11.12
C SER A 530 9.72 -15.35 -11.67
N VAL A 531 10.80 -14.70 -11.26
CA VAL A 531 11.23 -13.38 -11.77
C VAL A 531 11.46 -13.38 -13.28
N GLY A 532 11.90 -14.49 -13.87
CA GLY A 532 12.02 -14.64 -15.32
C GLY A 532 10.66 -14.64 -16.01
N THR A 533 9.73 -15.46 -15.51
CA THR A 533 8.35 -15.51 -16.01
C THR A 533 7.62 -14.18 -15.84
N TRP A 534 7.84 -13.50 -14.70
CA TRP A 534 7.31 -12.18 -14.42
C TRP A 534 7.89 -11.11 -15.34
N TYR A 535 9.19 -11.15 -15.61
CA TYR A 535 9.84 -10.26 -16.58
C TYR A 535 9.27 -10.44 -17.98
N ASP A 536 9.16 -11.68 -18.45
CA ASP A 536 8.60 -12.00 -19.78
C ASP A 536 7.12 -11.59 -19.90
N SER A 537 6.40 -11.54 -18.76
CA SER A 537 4.99 -11.10 -18.67
C SER A 537 4.82 -9.59 -18.42
N GLY A 538 5.91 -8.81 -18.36
CA GLY A 538 5.88 -7.37 -18.08
C GLY A 538 5.49 -7.00 -16.63
N LEU A 539 5.61 -7.94 -15.69
CA LEU A 539 5.34 -7.74 -14.26
C LEU A 539 6.57 -7.32 -13.46
N THR A 540 7.77 -7.60 -13.97
CA THR A 540 9.05 -7.14 -13.40
C THR A 540 9.72 -6.13 -14.34
N ALA A 541 10.32 -5.08 -13.78
CA ALA A 541 11.07 -4.08 -14.51
C ALA A 541 12.37 -4.65 -15.10
N SER A 542 13.01 -3.89 -15.99
CA SER A 542 14.24 -4.31 -16.69
C SER A 542 15.46 -4.51 -15.78
N ASP A 543 15.39 -4.04 -14.54
CA ASP A 543 16.42 -4.30 -13.52
C ASP A 543 16.29 -5.67 -12.86
N LEU A 544 15.25 -6.45 -13.21
CA LEU A 544 14.95 -7.78 -12.68
C LEU A 544 14.76 -7.81 -11.15
N ALA A 545 14.47 -6.69 -10.51
CA ALA A 545 14.34 -6.60 -9.06
C ALA A 545 13.01 -5.95 -8.65
N HIS A 546 12.63 -4.86 -9.34
CA HIS A 546 11.42 -4.11 -8.97
C HIS A 546 10.22 -4.54 -9.81
N PRO A 547 9.02 -4.63 -9.22
CA PRO A 547 7.81 -4.88 -9.99
C PRO A 547 7.44 -3.65 -10.84
N THR A 548 6.79 -3.87 -11.97
CA THR A 548 6.08 -2.81 -12.70
C THR A 548 4.81 -2.41 -11.93
N ALA A 549 4.10 -1.37 -12.38
CA ALA A 549 2.79 -1.02 -11.80
C ALA A 549 1.81 -2.21 -11.86
N ARG A 550 1.81 -2.97 -12.96
CA ARG A 550 1.00 -4.19 -13.10
C ARG A 550 1.46 -5.29 -12.15
N GLY A 551 2.77 -5.53 -12.05
CA GLY A 551 3.32 -6.50 -11.09
C GLY A 551 2.97 -6.16 -9.64
N SER A 552 3.01 -4.88 -9.29
CA SER A 552 2.66 -4.40 -7.94
C SER A 552 1.20 -4.69 -7.59
N LYS A 553 0.27 -4.52 -8.55
CA LYS A 553 -1.14 -4.89 -8.36
C LYS A 553 -1.30 -6.40 -8.11
N VAL A 554 -0.58 -7.24 -8.84
CA VAL A 554 -0.57 -8.70 -8.64
C VAL A 554 -0.03 -9.08 -7.26
N LEU A 555 1.10 -8.48 -6.83
CA LEU A 555 1.69 -8.73 -5.51
C LEU A 555 0.73 -8.35 -4.37
N GLY A 556 0.07 -7.19 -4.47
CA GLY A 556 -0.93 -6.78 -3.49
C GLY A 556 -2.13 -7.72 -3.41
N ALA A 557 -2.59 -8.24 -4.55
CA ALA A 557 -3.68 -9.22 -4.61
C ALA A 557 -3.27 -10.58 -4.01
N LEU A 558 -2.07 -11.07 -4.32
CA LEU A 558 -1.51 -12.29 -3.71
C LEU A 558 -1.43 -12.15 -2.19
N TRP A 559 -0.90 -11.03 -1.71
CA TRP A 559 -0.84 -10.75 -0.27
C TRP A 559 -2.22 -10.71 0.38
N TYR A 560 -3.16 -9.97 -0.21
CA TYR A 560 -4.55 -9.89 0.27
C TYR A 560 -5.19 -11.27 0.41
N LYS A 561 -5.10 -12.11 -0.64
CA LYS A 561 -5.71 -13.45 -0.64
C LYS A 561 -5.11 -14.36 0.43
N SER A 562 -3.79 -14.37 0.58
CA SER A 562 -3.12 -15.15 1.63
C SER A 562 -3.52 -14.68 3.04
N LEU A 563 -3.72 -13.38 3.23
CA LEU A 563 -4.23 -12.82 4.47
C LEU A 563 -5.67 -13.28 4.76
N MET A 564 -6.55 -13.29 3.75
CA MET A 564 -7.93 -13.77 3.88
C MET A 564 -7.99 -15.27 4.18
N LYS A 565 -7.13 -16.08 3.55
CA LYS A 565 -6.99 -17.51 3.87
C LYS A 565 -6.65 -17.73 5.34
N GLY A 566 -5.65 -17.01 5.85
CA GLY A 566 -5.26 -17.10 7.25
C GLY A 566 -6.37 -16.64 8.20
N PHE A 567 -7.09 -15.57 7.85
CA PHE A 567 -8.21 -15.08 8.65
C PHE A 567 -9.35 -16.11 8.74
N ALA A 568 -9.69 -16.74 7.62
CA ALA A 568 -10.70 -17.79 7.58
C ALA A 568 -10.32 -19.01 8.43
N GLY A 569 -9.08 -19.49 8.31
CA GLY A 569 -8.58 -20.59 9.14
C GLY A 569 -8.63 -20.24 10.62
N TRP A 570 -8.27 -19.01 10.99
CA TRP A 570 -8.38 -18.54 12.38
C TRP A 570 -9.84 -18.54 12.87
N LEU A 571 -10.80 -18.02 12.09
CA LEU A 571 -12.22 -18.07 12.43
C LEU A 571 -12.74 -19.52 12.60
N GLU A 572 -12.29 -20.46 11.78
CA GLU A 572 -12.65 -21.87 11.90
C GLU A 572 -12.13 -22.50 13.19
N THR A 573 -10.86 -22.26 13.55
CA THR A 573 -10.27 -22.80 14.79
C THR A 573 -10.98 -22.30 16.05
N ARG A 574 -11.52 -21.08 16.03
CA ARG A 574 -12.34 -20.54 17.13
C ARG A 574 -13.63 -21.30 17.34
N LYS A 575 -14.31 -21.69 16.26
CA LYS A 575 -15.58 -22.45 16.33
C LYS A 575 -15.42 -23.83 16.96
N VAL A 576 -14.21 -24.40 16.92
CA VAL A 576 -13.90 -25.73 17.45
C VAL A 576 -13.49 -25.70 18.93
N THR A 577 -13.14 -24.52 19.47
CA THR A 577 -12.70 -24.36 20.87
C THR A 577 -13.91 -23.98 21.75
N PRO A 578 -14.35 -24.83 22.72
CA PRO A 578 -15.56 -24.61 23.51
C PRO A 578 -15.58 -23.39 24.43
#